data_AF-M4C6E0-F1
#
_entry.id   AF-M4C6E0-F1
#
_cell.length_a   1.000
_cell.length_b   1.000
_cell.length_c   1.000
_cell.angle_alpha   90.00
_cell.angle_beta   90.00
_cell.angle_gamma   90.00
#
_symmetry.space_group_name_H-M   'P 1'
#
loop_
_entity.id
_entity.type
_entity.pdbx_description
1 polymer ?
#
loop_
_entity_poly.entity_id
_entity_poly.type
_entity_poly.pdbx_seq_one_letter_code
_entity_poly.pdbx_strand_id
1 'polypeptide(L)'
;MEWLDIAKDLNAGTIGGVAGIITGHPLDTVKVQLQTSHDVSAGVLRTLQRVVRSQGLVGLYRGLLSPILSNAPINAVVFGVQGQVVRGLQLQHDRPLSSGEHFVAGSSAGLVQVLFAAPSEHVKIQVQTGAIGQHVSSLGAAKTIYQTYGMAKLFKGWQVCLLRDVPAFGAYFCGYEATKRALTEGKSCNETDVKLMVAGGMAGMLSWVVSMPQDVVKSCVQSQSLDGKQMGITEMVRSRLQQEGPRFFFKGFSATMLRAFPVSAVTFLVYEKTMQYMKVSALFAEYQFGAK
;
A
#
# COMPACT_ATOMS: atom_id res chain seq x y z
N MET A 1 30.87 -5.80 -4.20
CA MET A 1 29.76 -6.38 -4.98
C MET A 1 28.40 -6.12 -4.33
N GLU A 2 28.26 -6.18 -3.00
CA GLU A 2 26.93 -6.06 -2.33
C GLU A 2 26.14 -4.76 -2.58
N TRP A 3 26.78 -3.58 -2.65
CA TRP A 3 26.04 -2.32 -2.86
C TRP A 3 25.36 -2.26 -4.25
N LEU A 4 26.04 -2.75 -5.28
CA LEU A 4 25.52 -2.75 -6.64
C LEU A 4 24.27 -3.62 -6.76
N ASP A 5 24.22 -4.74 -6.05
CA ASP A 5 23.07 -5.63 -6.08
C ASP A 5 21.89 -5.06 -5.28
N ILE A 6 22.16 -4.43 -4.12
CA ILE A 6 21.14 -3.67 -3.38
C ILE A 6 20.57 -2.52 -4.22
N ALA A 7 21.42 -1.78 -4.94
CA ALA A 7 20.98 -0.68 -5.80
C ALA A 7 20.16 -1.19 -7.00
N LYS A 8 20.53 -2.33 -7.59
CA LYS A 8 19.75 -2.99 -8.64
C LYS A 8 18.38 -3.40 -8.12
N ASP A 9 18.31 -4.10 -6.98
CA ASP A 9 17.06 -4.55 -6.37
C ASP A 9 16.14 -3.38 -6.01
N LEU A 10 16.70 -2.29 -5.47
CA LEU A 10 15.94 -1.08 -5.15
C LEU A 10 15.37 -0.42 -6.41
N ASN A 11 16.15 -0.33 -7.50
CA ASN A 11 15.69 0.25 -8.76
C ASN A 11 14.60 -0.61 -9.42
N ALA A 12 14.81 -1.92 -9.52
CA ALA A 12 13.81 -2.83 -10.05
C ALA A 12 12.55 -2.87 -9.20
N GLY A 13 12.68 -2.86 -7.87
CA GLY A 13 11.56 -2.76 -6.95
C GLY A 13 10.79 -1.45 -7.10
N THR A 14 11.50 -0.32 -7.29
CA THR A 14 10.87 0.99 -7.49
C THR A 14 10.11 1.04 -8.82
N ILE A 15 10.72 0.59 -9.91
CA ILE A 15 10.10 0.57 -11.25
C ILE A 15 8.90 -0.39 -11.27
N GLY A 16 9.05 -1.59 -10.71
CA GLY A 16 7.96 -2.55 -10.56
C GLY A 16 6.83 -2.03 -9.67
N GLY A 17 7.17 -1.29 -8.62
CA GLY A 17 6.20 -0.62 -7.73
C GLY A 17 5.42 0.47 -8.47
N VAL A 18 6.08 1.32 -9.25
CA VAL A 18 5.41 2.35 -10.06
C VAL A 18 4.50 1.72 -11.12
N ALA A 19 4.95 0.68 -11.80
CA ALA A 19 4.12 -0.05 -12.77
C ALA A 19 2.88 -0.66 -12.10
N GLY A 20 3.05 -1.29 -10.93
CA GLY A 20 1.93 -1.81 -10.14
C GLY A 20 0.95 -0.73 -9.69
N ILE A 21 1.46 0.43 -9.26
CA ILE A 21 0.63 1.59 -8.94
C ILE A 21 -0.19 2.00 -10.15
N ILE A 22 0.42 2.17 -11.33
CA ILE A 22 -0.28 2.55 -12.56
C ILE A 22 -1.38 1.54 -12.93
N THR A 23 -1.07 0.24 -12.90
CA THR A 23 -2.04 -0.82 -13.21
C THR A 23 -3.20 -0.88 -12.21
N GLY A 24 -2.92 -0.69 -10.92
CA GLY A 24 -3.90 -0.79 -9.85
C GLY A 24 -4.76 0.45 -9.66
N HIS A 25 -4.27 1.61 -10.11
CA HIS A 25 -4.87 2.90 -9.77
C HIS A 25 -6.34 3.07 -10.21
N PRO A 26 -6.79 2.58 -11.37
CA PRO A 26 -8.22 2.63 -11.71
C PRO A 26 -9.12 1.95 -10.67
N LEU A 27 -8.69 0.80 -10.15
CA LEU A 27 -9.43 0.08 -9.11
C LEU A 27 -9.27 0.73 -7.73
N ASP A 28 -8.13 1.38 -7.46
CA ASP A 28 -7.96 2.19 -6.24
C ASP A 28 -8.90 3.40 -6.23
N THR A 29 -9.08 4.07 -7.37
CA THR A 29 -10.05 5.16 -7.52
C THR A 29 -11.48 4.66 -7.28
N VAL A 30 -11.86 3.52 -7.88
CA VAL A 30 -13.18 2.91 -7.64
C VAL A 30 -13.35 2.49 -6.18
N LYS A 31 -12.32 1.91 -5.55
CA LYS A 31 -12.33 1.53 -4.14
C LYS A 31 -12.59 2.74 -3.25
N VAL A 32 -11.84 3.82 -3.42
CA VAL A 32 -11.98 5.04 -2.60
C VAL A 32 -13.38 5.63 -2.79
N GLN A 33 -13.87 5.73 -4.03
CA GLN A 33 -15.22 6.22 -4.31
C GLN A 33 -16.31 5.37 -3.65
N LEU A 34 -16.16 4.04 -3.64
CA LEU A 34 -17.08 3.14 -2.94
C LEU A 34 -17.03 3.32 -1.41
N GLN A 35 -15.83 3.48 -0.84
CA GLN A 35 -15.62 3.65 0.59
C GLN A 35 -16.18 4.99 1.09
N THR A 36 -16.06 6.05 0.30
CA THR A 36 -16.47 7.41 0.70
C THR A 36 -17.90 7.76 0.31
N SER A 37 -18.51 7.02 -0.61
CA SER A 37 -19.91 7.23 -1.01
C SER A 37 -20.88 6.74 0.08
N HIS A 38 -22.04 7.41 0.19
CA HIS A 38 -23.16 6.93 0.98
C HIS A 38 -24.03 5.87 0.28
N ASP A 39 -23.80 5.64 -1.02
CA ASP A 39 -24.52 4.65 -1.80
C ASP A 39 -24.02 3.24 -1.44
N VAL A 40 -24.84 2.47 -0.71
CA VAL A 40 -24.52 1.08 -0.28
C VAL A 40 -24.76 0.08 -1.43
N SER A 41 -25.58 0.43 -2.41
CA SER A 41 -25.95 -0.41 -3.55
C SER A 41 -25.00 -0.26 -4.75
N ALA A 42 -24.02 0.64 -4.65
CA ALA A 42 -23.03 0.84 -5.70
C ALA A 42 -22.06 -0.35 -5.78
N GLY A 43 -22.09 -1.08 -6.89
CA GLY A 43 -21.06 -2.06 -7.23
C GLY A 43 -19.84 -1.42 -7.88
N VAL A 44 -18.76 -2.22 -8.04
CA VAL A 44 -17.53 -1.84 -8.73
C VAL A 44 -17.82 -1.33 -10.16
N LEU A 45 -18.60 -2.09 -10.94
CA LEU A 45 -18.92 -1.76 -12.33
C LEU A 45 -19.73 -0.47 -12.46
N ARG A 46 -20.75 -0.29 -11.61
CA ARG A 46 -21.59 0.93 -11.62
C ARG A 46 -20.75 2.16 -11.26
N THR A 47 -19.86 2.04 -10.28
CA THR A 47 -18.96 3.13 -9.87
C THR A 47 -17.94 3.44 -10.95
N LEU A 48 -17.35 2.42 -11.58
CA LEU A 48 -16.46 2.59 -12.72
C LEU A 48 -17.14 3.34 -13.87
N GLN A 49 -18.34 2.90 -14.27
CA GLN A 49 -19.13 3.56 -15.30
C GLN A 49 -19.47 5.02 -14.94
N ARG A 50 -19.81 5.28 -13.67
CA ARG A 50 -20.08 6.63 -13.15
C ARG A 50 -18.85 7.53 -13.29
N VAL A 51 -17.67 7.05 -12.90
CA VAL A 51 -16.42 7.82 -13.00
C VAL A 51 -16.07 8.08 -14.46
N VAL A 52 -16.13 7.07 -15.32
CA VAL A 52 -15.82 7.23 -16.75
C VAL A 52 -16.80 8.19 -17.44
N ARG A 53 -18.10 8.15 -17.12
CA ARG A 53 -19.09 9.07 -17.69
C ARG A 53 -18.96 10.50 -17.19
N SER A 54 -18.58 10.70 -15.92
CA SER A 54 -18.51 12.04 -15.31
C SER A 54 -17.17 12.74 -15.50
N GLN A 55 -16.06 11.98 -15.54
CA GLN A 55 -14.69 12.52 -15.53
C GLN A 55 -13.82 11.98 -16.68
N GLY A 56 -14.37 11.13 -17.54
CA GLY A 56 -13.62 10.45 -18.59
C GLY A 56 -12.63 9.41 -18.06
N LEU A 57 -11.84 8.84 -18.96
CA LEU A 57 -10.80 7.86 -18.62
C LEU A 57 -9.67 8.47 -17.78
N VAL A 58 -9.40 9.76 -17.96
CA VAL A 58 -8.40 10.50 -17.18
C VAL A 58 -8.80 10.59 -15.70
N GLY A 59 -10.10 10.61 -15.40
CA GLY A 59 -10.63 10.59 -14.04
C GLY A 59 -10.20 9.35 -13.24
N LEU A 60 -10.01 8.21 -13.90
CA LEU A 60 -9.54 6.98 -13.24
C LEU A 60 -8.12 7.12 -12.69
N TYR A 61 -7.28 7.94 -13.34
CA TYR A 61 -5.88 8.20 -12.98
C TYR A 61 -5.68 9.44 -12.10
N ARG A 62 -6.77 10.05 -11.63
CA ARG A 62 -6.69 11.23 -10.79
C ARG A 62 -6.08 10.89 -9.43
N GLY A 63 -5.14 11.71 -8.97
CA GLY A 63 -4.42 11.48 -7.71
C GLY A 63 -3.22 10.53 -7.82
N LEU A 64 -2.93 9.95 -9.00
CA LEU A 64 -1.83 9.00 -9.24
C LEU A 64 -0.44 9.57 -8.94
N LEU A 65 -0.24 10.88 -9.14
CA LEU A 65 1.07 11.49 -8.97
C LEU A 65 1.58 11.41 -7.52
N SER A 66 0.67 11.49 -6.53
CA SER A 66 1.03 11.41 -5.11
C SER A 66 1.72 10.09 -4.75
N PRO A 67 1.12 8.90 -5.00
CA PRO A 67 1.78 7.63 -4.69
C PRO A 67 3.03 7.39 -5.54
N ILE A 68 3.11 7.85 -6.79
CA ILE A 68 4.33 7.72 -7.61
C ILE A 68 5.51 8.47 -6.96
N LEU A 69 5.30 9.74 -6.58
CA LEU A 69 6.36 10.56 -5.97
C LEU A 69 6.77 10.03 -4.59
N SER A 70 5.84 9.45 -3.85
CA SER A 70 6.12 8.93 -2.51
C SER A 70 6.65 7.49 -2.50
N ASN A 71 6.55 6.74 -3.61
CA ASN A 71 6.95 5.33 -3.66
C ASN A 71 8.43 5.12 -3.31
N ALA A 72 9.34 5.86 -3.96
CA ALA A 72 10.77 5.73 -3.71
C ALA A 72 11.17 6.13 -2.27
N PRO A 73 10.74 7.29 -1.72
CA PRO A 73 11.00 7.64 -0.32
C PRO A 73 10.45 6.61 0.68
N ILE A 74 9.23 6.12 0.45
CA ILE A 74 8.61 5.10 1.31
C ILE A 74 9.45 3.83 1.31
N ASN A 75 9.79 3.30 0.14
CA ASN A 75 10.58 2.07 0.04
C ASN A 75 11.98 2.24 0.66
N ALA A 76 12.63 3.38 0.43
CA ALA A 76 13.94 3.67 1.00
C ALA A 76 13.91 3.68 2.55
N VAL A 77 12.89 4.30 3.15
CA VAL A 77 12.70 4.32 4.60
C VAL A 77 12.41 2.93 5.14
N VAL A 78 11.54 2.16 4.48
CA VAL A 78 11.21 0.80 4.91
C VAL A 78 12.45 -0.08 4.91
N PHE A 79 13.18 -0.15 3.80
CA PHE A 79 14.39 -0.96 3.71
C PHE A 79 15.48 -0.47 4.65
N GLY A 80 15.66 0.84 4.78
CA GLY A 80 16.64 1.44 5.69
C GLY A 80 16.35 1.07 7.15
N VAL A 81 15.15 1.35 7.64
CA VAL A 81 14.78 1.09 9.04
C VAL A 81 14.73 -0.40 9.33
N GLN A 82 14.08 -1.18 8.46
CA GLN A 82 13.99 -2.63 8.65
C GLN A 82 15.39 -3.27 8.65
N GLY A 83 16.27 -2.87 7.73
CA GLY A 83 17.64 -3.39 7.65
C GLY A 83 18.47 -3.08 8.89
N GLN A 84 18.35 -1.86 9.44
CA GLN A 84 19.06 -1.49 10.68
C GLN A 84 18.54 -2.28 11.89
N VAL A 85 17.21 -2.43 12.02
CA VAL A 85 16.62 -3.18 13.14
C VAL A 85 16.97 -4.67 13.06
N VAL A 86 16.88 -5.26 11.87
CA VAL A 86 17.29 -6.65 11.60
C VAL A 86 18.75 -6.87 11.97
N ARG A 87 19.65 -5.99 11.50
CA ARG A 87 21.08 -6.07 11.80
C ARG A 87 21.34 -5.97 13.30
N GLY A 88 20.68 -5.05 13.99
CA GLY A 88 20.80 -4.89 15.45
C GLY A 88 20.37 -6.14 16.22
N LEU A 89 19.28 -6.77 15.81
CA LEU A 89 18.75 -7.99 16.44
C LEU A 89 19.59 -9.24 16.14
N GLN A 90 20.16 -9.34 14.93
CA GLN A 90 21.07 -10.42 14.55
C GLN A 90 22.40 -10.35 15.31
N LEU A 91 22.92 -9.16 15.60
CA LEU A 91 24.14 -9.02 16.42
C LEU A 91 23.98 -9.53 17.86
N GLN A 92 22.74 -9.69 18.34
CA GLN A 92 22.44 -10.22 19.67
C GLN A 92 22.23 -11.73 19.69
N HIS A 93 21.99 -12.37 18.54
CA HIS A 93 21.70 -13.80 18.47
C HIS A 93 22.31 -14.46 17.23
N ASP A 94 23.05 -15.55 17.42
CA ASP A 94 23.68 -16.35 16.34
C ASP A 94 22.68 -17.30 15.63
N ARG A 95 21.42 -16.88 15.49
CA ARG A 95 20.30 -17.67 14.94
C ARG A 95 19.53 -16.87 13.89
N PRO A 96 18.83 -17.54 12.95
CA PRO A 96 17.87 -16.86 12.10
C PRO A 96 16.78 -16.19 12.95
N LEU A 97 16.40 -14.96 12.56
CA LEU A 97 15.45 -14.14 13.30
C LEU A 97 14.11 -14.85 13.49
N SER A 98 13.57 -14.74 14.70
CA SER A 98 12.22 -15.18 15.03
C SER A 98 11.18 -14.32 14.30
N SER A 99 10.01 -14.88 14.04
CA SER A 99 8.89 -14.13 13.44
C SER A 99 8.48 -12.90 14.26
N GLY A 100 8.63 -12.95 15.59
CA GLY A 100 8.42 -11.81 16.46
C GLY A 100 9.44 -10.68 16.24
N GLU A 101 10.70 -11.03 15.96
CA GLU A 101 11.77 -10.06 15.67
C GLU A 101 11.55 -9.41 14.29
N HIS A 102 11.09 -10.18 13.30
CA HIS A 102 10.63 -9.64 12.02
C HIS A 102 9.42 -8.73 12.17
N PHE A 103 8.48 -9.06 13.06
CA PHE A 103 7.35 -8.19 13.37
C PHE A 103 7.80 -6.86 14.01
N VAL A 104 8.77 -6.88 14.92
CA VAL A 104 9.33 -5.66 15.53
C VAL A 104 10.06 -4.82 14.48
N ALA A 105 10.87 -5.43 13.62
CA ALA A 105 11.55 -4.74 12.52
C ALA A 105 10.55 -4.10 11.55
N GLY A 106 9.53 -4.86 11.12
CA GLY A 106 8.47 -4.37 10.23
C GLY A 106 7.61 -3.27 10.87
N SER A 107 7.26 -3.40 12.15
CA SER A 107 6.48 -2.39 12.88
C SER A 107 7.27 -1.09 13.04
N SER A 108 8.57 -1.20 13.33
CA SER A 108 9.47 -0.05 13.41
C SER A 108 9.58 0.67 12.06
N ALA A 109 9.72 -0.09 10.97
CA ALA A 109 9.73 0.47 9.61
C ALA A 109 8.39 1.16 9.26
N GLY A 110 7.26 0.53 9.61
CA GLY A 110 5.92 1.09 9.41
C GLY A 110 5.70 2.41 10.14
N LEU A 111 6.17 2.52 11.38
CA LEU A 111 6.09 3.76 12.18
C LEU A 111 6.79 4.93 11.49
N VAL A 112 7.97 4.70 10.94
CA VAL A 112 8.74 5.75 10.24
C VAL A 112 8.17 6.03 8.84
N GLN A 113 7.72 4.98 8.13
CA GLN A 113 7.08 5.10 6.82
C GLN A 113 5.85 6.02 6.84
N VAL A 114 5.08 6.04 7.93
CA VAL A 114 3.88 6.88 8.05
C VAL A 114 4.16 8.36 7.82
N LEU A 115 5.38 8.83 8.07
CA LEU A 115 5.79 10.21 7.79
C LEU A 115 5.66 10.59 6.32
N PHE A 116 5.88 9.63 5.41
CA PHE A 116 5.76 9.83 3.96
C PHE A 116 4.43 9.30 3.41
N ALA A 117 3.95 8.18 3.96
CA ALA A 117 2.72 7.53 3.50
C ALA A 117 1.47 8.35 3.86
N ALA A 118 1.33 8.83 5.09
CA ALA A 118 0.13 9.55 5.51
C ALA A 118 -0.19 10.80 4.66
N PRO A 119 0.75 11.74 4.41
CA PRO A 119 0.45 12.91 3.59
C PRO A 119 0.16 12.53 2.14
N SER A 120 0.87 11.53 1.59
CA SER A 120 0.65 11.07 0.22
C SER A 120 -0.71 10.40 0.03
N GLU A 121 -1.10 9.53 0.97
CA GLU A 121 -2.40 8.87 0.94
C GLU A 121 -3.53 9.88 1.12
N HIS A 122 -3.37 10.86 2.00
CA HIS A 122 -4.36 11.90 2.22
C HIS A 122 -4.56 12.77 0.98
N VAL A 123 -3.47 13.26 0.36
CA VAL A 123 -3.54 14.04 -0.89
C VAL A 123 -4.20 13.22 -2.01
N LYS A 124 -3.84 11.94 -2.14
CA LYS A 124 -4.47 11.04 -3.11
C LYS A 124 -5.98 10.99 -2.93
N ILE A 125 -6.46 10.76 -1.69
CA ILE A 125 -7.89 10.64 -1.39
C ILE A 125 -8.62 11.97 -1.60
N GLN A 126 -8.06 13.10 -1.18
CA GLN A 126 -8.63 14.43 -1.41
C GLN A 126 -8.84 14.72 -2.90
N VAL A 127 -7.85 14.37 -3.73
CA VAL A 127 -7.93 14.55 -5.19
C VAL A 127 -8.90 13.56 -5.85
N GLN A 128 -8.93 12.30 -5.42
CA GLN A 128 -9.82 11.27 -5.96
C GLN A 128 -11.29 11.53 -5.63
N THR A 129 -11.57 12.04 -4.42
CA THR A 129 -12.93 12.36 -3.96
C THR A 129 -13.38 13.75 -4.40
N GLY A 130 -12.46 14.60 -4.83
CA GLY A 130 -12.74 15.99 -5.20
C GLY A 130 -13.02 16.90 -3.99
N ALA A 131 -12.72 16.46 -2.77
CA ALA A 131 -13.00 17.18 -1.54
C ALA A 131 -12.22 18.51 -1.40
N ILE A 132 -11.09 18.65 -2.11
CA ILE A 132 -10.31 19.90 -2.18
C ILE A 132 -10.57 20.73 -3.45
N GLY A 133 -11.57 20.33 -4.25
CA GLY A 133 -11.91 20.97 -5.51
C GLY A 133 -11.77 20.05 -6.73
N GLN A 134 -12.57 20.36 -7.75
CA GLN A 134 -12.51 19.67 -9.04
C GLN A 134 -11.32 20.20 -9.86
N HIS A 135 -10.66 19.30 -10.60
CA HIS A 135 -9.48 19.54 -11.44
C HIS A 135 -8.16 20.00 -10.79
N VAL A 136 -7.99 19.85 -9.47
CA VAL A 136 -6.70 20.13 -8.81
C VAL A 136 -5.71 18.96 -9.03
N SER A 137 -4.45 19.28 -9.36
CA SER A 137 -3.35 18.32 -9.44
C SER A 137 -2.90 17.84 -8.05
N SER A 138 -2.24 16.68 -7.95
CA SER A 138 -1.76 16.17 -6.65
C SER A 138 -0.82 17.15 -5.93
N LEU A 139 0.09 17.80 -6.67
CA LEU A 139 1.00 18.78 -6.10
C LEU A 139 0.29 20.09 -5.73
N GLY A 140 -0.66 20.53 -6.56
CA GLY A 140 -1.50 21.68 -6.26
C GLY A 140 -2.31 21.44 -4.98
N ALA A 141 -2.92 20.26 -4.85
CA ALA A 141 -3.67 19.87 -3.66
C ALA A 141 -2.77 19.84 -2.43
N ALA A 142 -1.60 19.21 -2.48
CA ALA A 142 -0.66 19.20 -1.36
C ALA A 142 -0.25 20.62 -0.93
N LYS A 143 0.05 21.49 -1.90
CA LYS A 143 0.40 22.89 -1.65
C LYS A 143 -0.77 23.66 -1.03
N THR A 144 -2.00 23.51 -1.56
CA THR A 144 -3.21 24.13 -1.02
C THR A 144 -3.49 23.65 0.40
N ILE A 145 -3.38 22.35 0.68
CA ILE A 145 -3.57 21.80 2.03
C ILE A 145 -2.61 22.46 3.01
N TYR A 146 -1.33 22.50 2.63
CA TYR A 146 -0.27 23.04 3.45
C TYR A 146 -0.44 24.54 3.69
N GLN A 147 -0.71 25.33 2.64
CA GLN A 147 -0.80 26.79 2.72
C GLN A 147 -2.08 27.27 3.40
N THR A 148 -3.21 26.59 3.18
CA THR A 148 -4.52 27.04 3.68
C THR A 148 -4.85 26.44 5.05
N TYR A 149 -4.50 25.17 5.30
CA TYR A 149 -4.92 24.44 6.50
C TYR A 149 -3.77 24.00 7.41
N GLY A 150 -2.52 24.15 6.96
CA GLY A 150 -1.32 23.87 7.73
C GLY A 150 -0.92 22.38 7.79
N MET A 151 0.24 22.13 8.40
CA MET A 151 0.87 20.81 8.44
C MET A 151 0.03 19.77 9.19
N ALA A 152 -0.64 20.15 10.27
CA ALA A 152 -1.46 19.22 11.06
C ALA A 152 -2.59 18.58 10.23
N LYS A 153 -3.19 19.34 9.31
CA LYS A 153 -4.25 18.85 8.42
C LYS A 153 -3.69 18.03 7.26
N LEU A 154 -2.45 18.27 6.82
CA LEU A 154 -1.80 17.43 5.82
C LEU A 154 -1.65 15.98 6.30
N PHE A 155 -1.33 15.77 7.58
CA PHE A 155 -1.21 14.45 8.21
C PHE A 155 -2.54 13.84 8.68
N LYS A 156 -3.70 14.40 8.31
CA LYS A 156 -4.99 13.88 8.78
C LYS A 156 -5.14 12.38 8.49
N GLY A 157 -5.57 11.63 9.50
CA GLY A 157 -5.78 10.18 9.40
C GLY A 157 -4.51 9.33 9.61
N TRP A 158 -3.36 9.93 9.93
CA TRP A 158 -2.12 9.20 10.23
C TRP A 158 -2.28 8.13 11.32
N GLN A 159 -3.10 8.41 12.34
CA GLN A 159 -3.42 7.46 13.42
C GLN A 159 -4.13 6.22 12.89
N VAL A 160 -5.03 6.39 11.92
CA VAL A 160 -5.76 5.28 11.30
C VAL A 160 -4.84 4.50 10.36
N CYS A 161 -3.86 5.15 9.72
CA CYS A 161 -2.80 4.46 8.98
C CYS A 161 -1.99 3.54 9.91
N LEU A 162 -1.55 4.03 11.07
CA LEU A 162 -0.83 3.20 12.04
C LEU A 162 -1.67 2.05 12.58
N LEU A 163 -2.93 2.32 12.90
CA LEU A 163 -3.88 1.32 13.39
C LEU A 163 -4.21 0.27 12.31
N ARG A 164 -4.08 0.61 11.02
CA ARG A 164 -4.21 -0.34 9.91
C ARG A 164 -2.96 -1.19 9.79
N ASP A 165 -1.78 -0.57 9.78
CA ASP A 165 -0.54 -1.22 9.37
C ASP A 165 -0.06 -2.23 10.43
N VAL A 166 -0.12 -1.91 11.73
CA VAL A 166 0.37 -2.81 12.79
C VAL A 166 -0.41 -4.13 12.87
N PRO A 167 -1.77 -4.13 12.91
CA PRO A 167 -2.55 -5.37 12.89
C PRO A 167 -2.44 -6.13 11.57
N ALA A 168 -2.26 -5.43 10.44
CA ALA A 168 -2.06 -6.07 9.13
C ALA A 168 -0.84 -6.99 9.15
N PHE A 169 0.29 -6.51 9.69
CA PHE A 169 1.51 -7.29 9.80
C PHE A 169 1.33 -8.49 10.74
N GLY A 170 0.71 -8.29 11.90
CA GLY A 170 0.44 -9.38 12.85
C GLY A 170 -0.41 -10.48 12.21
N ALA A 171 -1.50 -10.09 11.54
CA ALA A 171 -2.39 -11.03 10.84
C ALA A 171 -1.71 -11.74 9.66
N TYR A 172 -0.87 -11.03 8.90
CA TYR A 172 -0.07 -11.63 7.83
C TYR A 172 0.86 -12.73 8.36
N PHE A 173 1.67 -12.43 9.38
CA PHE A 173 2.62 -13.42 9.93
C PHE A 173 1.91 -14.59 10.60
N CYS A 174 0.87 -14.32 11.41
CA CYS A 174 0.08 -15.38 12.03
C CYS A 174 -0.59 -16.28 10.97
N GLY A 175 -1.17 -15.67 9.93
CA GLY A 175 -1.77 -16.39 8.82
C GLY A 175 -0.75 -17.22 8.03
N TYR A 176 0.43 -16.66 7.79
CA TYR A 176 1.51 -17.33 7.08
C TYR A 176 2.02 -18.53 7.88
N GLU A 177 2.33 -18.37 9.17
CA GLU A 177 2.78 -19.47 10.02
C GLU A 177 1.75 -20.57 10.17
N ALA A 178 0.48 -20.21 10.44
CA ALA A 178 -0.60 -21.19 10.60
C ALA A 178 -0.81 -21.99 9.33
N THR A 179 -0.86 -21.31 8.18
CA THR A 179 -1.05 -21.96 6.88
C THR A 179 0.17 -22.78 6.48
N LYS A 180 1.39 -22.27 6.71
CA LYS A 180 2.63 -22.99 6.45
C LYS A 180 2.69 -24.28 7.28
N ARG A 181 2.46 -24.20 8.59
CA ARG A 181 2.45 -25.38 9.48
C ARG A 181 1.40 -26.41 9.07
N ALA A 182 0.21 -25.96 8.67
CA ALA A 182 -0.84 -26.85 8.19
C ALA A 182 -0.46 -27.57 6.88
N LEU A 183 0.18 -26.88 5.94
CA LEU A 183 0.55 -27.44 4.63
C LEU A 183 1.83 -28.29 4.64
N THR A 184 2.75 -28.02 5.55
CA THR A 184 4.04 -28.72 5.66
C THR A 184 4.06 -29.77 6.77
N GLU A 185 2.98 -29.89 7.55
CA GLU A 185 2.91 -30.70 8.77
C GLU A 185 4.03 -30.36 9.77
N GLY A 186 4.55 -29.13 9.71
CA GLY A 186 5.69 -28.69 10.53
C GLY A 186 7.06 -29.26 10.12
N LYS A 187 7.17 -29.95 8.98
CA LYS A 187 8.44 -30.52 8.49
C LYS A 187 9.04 -29.65 7.38
N SER A 188 10.26 -29.13 7.58
CA SER A 188 10.94 -28.30 6.59
C SER A 188 11.25 -29.02 5.26
N CYS A 189 11.36 -30.35 5.26
CA CYS A 189 11.56 -31.14 4.03
C CYS A 189 10.33 -31.16 3.10
N ASN A 190 9.15 -30.75 3.60
CA ASN A 190 7.90 -30.69 2.83
C ASN A 190 7.58 -29.27 2.31
N GLU A 191 8.52 -28.34 2.43
CA GLU A 191 8.40 -26.96 1.93
C GLU A 191 8.56 -26.94 0.41
N THR A 192 7.44 -27.13 -0.30
CA THR A 192 7.38 -26.91 -1.75
C THR A 192 7.00 -25.46 -2.05
N ASP A 193 7.55 -24.86 -3.11
CA ASP A 193 7.23 -23.51 -3.56
C ASP A 193 5.72 -23.26 -3.65
N VAL A 194 4.95 -24.22 -4.17
CA VAL A 194 3.49 -24.13 -4.26
C VAL A 194 2.83 -23.97 -2.89
N LYS A 195 3.29 -24.70 -1.87
CA LYS A 195 2.74 -24.61 -0.50
C LYS A 195 3.08 -23.27 0.14
N LEU A 196 4.30 -22.76 -0.10
CA LEU A 196 4.70 -21.44 0.38
C LEU A 196 3.91 -20.33 -0.32
N MET A 197 3.62 -20.47 -1.61
CA MET A 197 2.75 -19.55 -2.36
C MET A 197 1.32 -19.56 -1.81
N VAL A 198 0.74 -20.73 -1.54
CA VAL A 198 -0.59 -20.84 -0.93
C VAL A 198 -0.60 -20.23 0.47
N ALA A 199 0.42 -20.50 1.29
CA ALA A 199 0.57 -19.90 2.61
C ALA A 199 0.66 -18.37 2.56
N GLY A 200 1.45 -17.82 1.62
CA GLY A 200 1.55 -16.38 1.38
C GLY A 200 0.23 -15.77 0.89
N GLY A 201 -0.47 -16.44 -0.01
CA GLY A 201 -1.78 -15.99 -0.51
C GLY A 201 -2.85 -15.94 0.59
N MET A 202 -2.94 -16.99 1.40
CA MET A 202 -3.87 -17.05 2.54
C MET A 202 -3.52 -16.01 3.61
N ALA A 203 -2.24 -15.84 3.92
CA ALA A 203 -1.75 -14.79 4.81
C ALA A 203 -2.17 -13.39 4.33
N GLY A 204 -1.99 -13.11 3.04
CA GLY A 204 -2.40 -11.84 2.43
C GLY A 204 -3.91 -11.61 2.46
N MET A 205 -4.71 -12.64 2.24
CA MET A 205 -6.17 -12.54 2.37
C MET A 205 -6.58 -12.24 3.81
N LEU A 206 -6.00 -12.94 4.79
CA LEU A 206 -6.27 -12.72 6.21
C LEU A 206 -5.85 -11.31 6.64
N SER A 207 -4.66 -10.85 6.23
CA SER A 207 -4.19 -9.51 6.55
C SER A 207 -5.12 -8.44 5.98
N TRP A 208 -5.61 -8.62 4.76
CA TRP A 208 -6.60 -7.71 4.18
C TRP A 208 -7.92 -7.72 4.95
N VAL A 209 -8.48 -8.89 5.28
CA VAL A 209 -9.73 -9.00 6.05
C VAL A 209 -9.64 -8.26 7.38
N VAL A 210 -8.53 -8.41 8.10
CA VAL A 210 -8.30 -7.75 9.40
C VAL A 210 -8.09 -6.24 9.25
N SER A 211 -7.57 -5.79 8.11
CA SER A 211 -7.21 -4.37 7.86
C SER A 211 -8.30 -3.58 7.13
N MET A 212 -9.29 -4.25 6.56
CA MET A 212 -10.37 -3.63 5.79
C MET A 212 -11.16 -2.59 6.60
N PRO A 213 -11.62 -2.87 7.83
CA PRO A 213 -12.38 -1.89 8.60
C PRO A 213 -11.60 -0.58 8.78
N GLN A 214 -10.31 -0.67 9.07
CA GLN A 214 -9.39 0.45 9.26
C GLN A 214 -9.17 1.20 7.94
N ASP A 215 -9.02 0.49 6.81
CA ASP A 215 -8.86 1.10 5.50
C ASP A 215 -10.11 1.90 5.09
N VAL A 216 -11.33 1.37 5.34
CA VAL A 216 -12.57 2.11 5.08
C VAL A 216 -12.66 3.35 5.96
N VAL A 217 -12.44 3.21 7.27
CA VAL A 217 -12.48 4.34 8.22
C VAL A 217 -11.47 5.41 7.85
N LYS A 218 -10.26 5.02 7.46
CA LYS A 218 -9.21 5.92 7.00
C LYS A 218 -9.67 6.70 5.77
N SER A 219 -10.17 6.02 4.75
CA SER A 219 -10.65 6.67 3.52
C SER A 219 -11.75 7.69 3.82
N CYS A 220 -12.70 7.36 4.70
CA CYS A 220 -13.75 8.30 5.12
C CYS A 220 -13.21 9.51 5.90
N VAL A 221 -12.23 9.32 6.80
CA VAL A 221 -11.61 10.42 7.55
C VAL A 221 -10.83 11.36 6.62
N GLN A 222 -10.09 10.78 5.67
CA GLN A 222 -9.26 11.50 4.70
C GLN A 222 -10.06 12.12 3.55
N SER A 223 -11.32 11.71 3.33
CA SER A 223 -12.20 12.29 2.31
C SER A 223 -13.07 13.45 2.79
N GLN A 224 -13.12 13.71 4.10
CA GLN A 224 -13.90 14.85 4.59
C GLN A 224 -13.32 16.15 4.04
N SER A 225 -14.20 17.12 3.74
CA SER A 225 -13.78 18.48 3.43
C SER A 225 -12.88 19.03 4.55
N LEU A 226 -11.87 19.80 4.16
CA LEU A 226 -11.00 20.50 5.09
C LEU A 226 -11.64 21.81 5.58
N ASP A 227 -12.65 22.30 4.87
CA ASP A 227 -13.43 23.46 5.25
C ASP A 227 -14.48 23.12 6.30
N GLY A 228 -14.56 23.94 7.34
CA GLY A 228 -15.56 23.83 8.41
C GLY A 228 -15.25 22.76 9.47
N LYS A 229 -16.29 22.39 10.23
CA LYS A 229 -16.16 21.44 11.35
C LYS A 229 -16.08 20.02 10.82
N GLN A 230 -14.96 19.37 11.13
CA GLN A 230 -14.72 17.97 10.78
C GLN A 230 -15.24 17.04 11.88
N MET A 231 -15.76 15.89 11.49
CA MET A 231 -16.21 14.86 12.43
C MET A 231 -15.01 14.11 13.00
N GLY A 232 -15.05 13.83 14.30
CA GLY A 232 -14.08 12.93 14.93
C GLY A 232 -14.17 11.51 14.38
N ILE A 233 -13.13 10.69 14.56
CA ILE A 233 -13.09 9.31 14.03
C ILE A 233 -14.28 8.50 14.58
N THR A 234 -14.52 8.53 15.88
CA THR A 234 -15.61 7.80 16.54
C THR A 234 -16.99 8.30 16.11
N GLU A 235 -17.14 9.61 15.93
CA GLU A 235 -18.38 10.23 15.49
C GLU A 235 -18.72 9.83 14.05
N MET A 236 -17.70 9.86 13.16
CA MET A 236 -17.82 9.39 11.78
C MET A 236 -18.21 7.92 11.74
N VAL A 237 -17.52 7.05 12.49
CA VAL A 237 -17.83 5.62 12.54
C VAL A 237 -19.25 5.39 13.03
N ARG A 238 -19.68 6.05 14.12
CA ARG A 238 -21.04 5.92 14.66
C ARG A 238 -22.09 6.36 13.64
N SER A 239 -21.89 7.51 12.99
CA SER A 239 -22.80 8.03 11.98
C SER A 239 -22.93 7.09 10.79
N ARG A 240 -21.81 6.60 10.27
CA ARG A 240 -21.80 5.65 9.14
C ARG A 240 -22.43 4.31 9.50
N LEU A 241 -22.18 3.81 10.71
CA LEU A 241 -22.77 2.56 11.19
C LEU A 241 -24.29 2.68 11.34
N GLN A 242 -24.80 3.84 11.78
CA GLN A 242 -26.25 4.09 11.85
C GLN A 242 -26.90 4.22 10.47
N GLN A 243 -26.21 4.81 9.50
CA GLN A 243 -26.75 5.04 8.15
C GLN A 243 -26.64 3.83 7.21
N GLU A 244 -25.53 3.09 7.29
CA GLU A 244 -25.19 2.03 6.31
C GLU A 244 -25.13 0.64 6.93
N GLY A 245 -25.22 0.54 8.25
CA GLY A 245 -25.07 -0.70 8.98
C GLY A 245 -23.64 -1.27 8.96
N PRO A 246 -23.44 -2.49 9.48
CA PRO A 246 -22.11 -3.09 9.64
C PRO A 246 -21.42 -3.43 8.31
N ARG A 247 -22.18 -3.50 7.20
CA ARG A 247 -21.63 -3.73 5.86
C ARG A 247 -20.72 -2.60 5.37
N PHE A 248 -20.82 -1.41 5.99
CA PHE A 248 -19.94 -0.27 5.77
C PHE A 248 -18.45 -0.65 5.79
N PHE A 249 -18.01 -1.45 6.77
CA PHE A 249 -16.60 -1.80 6.95
C PHE A 249 -15.99 -2.65 5.83
N PHE A 250 -16.81 -3.21 4.94
CA PHE A 250 -16.37 -4.05 3.83
C PHE A 250 -16.57 -3.38 2.46
N LYS A 251 -16.94 -2.09 2.43
CA LYS A 251 -17.09 -1.35 1.16
C LYS A 251 -15.74 -1.27 0.44
N GLY A 252 -15.78 -1.58 -0.86
CA GLY A 252 -14.59 -1.61 -1.70
C GLY A 252 -13.75 -2.89 -1.59
N PHE A 253 -14.10 -3.86 -0.72
CA PHE A 253 -13.35 -5.12 -0.59
C PHE A 253 -13.20 -5.85 -1.93
N SER A 254 -14.28 -5.96 -2.71
CA SER A 254 -14.26 -6.58 -4.03
C SER A 254 -13.35 -5.86 -5.02
N ALA A 255 -13.25 -4.52 -4.94
CA ALA A 255 -12.33 -3.75 -5.77
C ALA A 255 -10.87 -4.03 -5.37
N THR A 256 -10.58 -4.13 -4.07
CA THR A 256 -9.25 -4.51 -3.58
C THR A 256 -8.86 -5.92 -4.03
N MET A 257 -9.77 -6.89 -3.94
CA MET A 257 -9.50 -8.26 -4.35
C MET A 257 -9.27 -8.36 -5.88
N LEU A 258 -10.12 -7.70 -6.67
CA LEU A 258 -9.96 -7.64 -8.13
C LEU A 258 -8.63 -6.98 -8.54
N ARG A 259 -8.17 -6.01 -7.75
CA ARG A 259 -6.90 -5.29 -7.96
C ARG A 259 -5.67 -6.14 -7.62
N ALA A 260 -5.78 -7.05 -6.66
CA ALA A 260 -4.63 -7.77 -6.13
C ALA A 260 -3.88 -8.54 -7.22
N PHE A 261 -4.59 -9.31 -8.04
CA PHE A 261 -3.96 -10.15 -9.07
C PHE A 261 -3.25 -9.33 -10.17
N PRO A 262 -3.90 -8.36 -10.85
CA PRO A 262 -3.25 -7.58 -11.91
C PRO A 262 -2.04 -6.79 -11.41
N VAL A 263 -2.13 -6.19 -10.21
CA VAL A 263 -1.02 -5.42 -9.63
C VAL A 263 0.16 -6.32 -9.34
N SER A 264 -0.06 -7.45 -8.66
CA SER A 264 1.02 -8.40 -8.37
C SER A 264 1.66 -8.91 -9.66
N ALA A 265 0.86 -9.31 -10.65
CA ALA A 265 1.37 -9.82 -11.93
C ALA A 265 2.26 -8.81 -12.65
N VAL A 266 1.82 -7.55 -12.78
CA VAL A 266 2.60 -6.49 -13.44
C VAL A 266 3.84 -6.12 -12.63
N THR A 267 3.73 -5.99 -11.31
CA THR A 267 4.88 -5.67 -10.46
C THR A 267 5.98 -6.72 -10.57
N PHE A 268 5.64 -8.01 -10.50
CA PHE A 268 6.62 -9.08 -10.64
C PHE A 268 7.21 -9.14 -12.05
N LEU A 269 6.37 -9.05 -13.09
CA LEU A 269 6.84 -9.04 -14.48
C LEU A 269 7.84 -7.90 -14.74
N VAL A 270 7.52 -6.69 -14.28
CA VAL A 270 8.38 -5.52 -14.45
C VAL A 270 9.65 -5.67 -13.62
N TYR A 271 9.56 -6.12 -12.37
CA TYR A 271 10.73 -6.41 -11.55
C TYR A 271 11.69 -7.39 -12.24
N GLU A 272 11.18 -8.54 -12.71
CA GLU A 272 11.98 -9.55 -13.40
C GLU A 272 12.61 -9.01 -14.69
N LYS A 273 11.84 -8.27 -15.50
CA LYS A 273 12.36 -7.68 -16.73
C LYS A 273 13.43 -6.64 -16.43
N THR A 274 13.22 -5.75 -15.48
CA THR A 274 14.22 -4.76 -15.07
C THR A 274 15.48 -5.44 -14.53
N MET A 275 15.35 -6.52 -13.76
CA MET A 275 16.48 -7.35 -13.33
C MET A 275 17.23 -7.99 -14.48
N GLN A 276 16.52 -8.58 -15.45
CA GLN A 276 17.13 -9.15 -16.65
C GLN A 276 17.90 -8.09 -17.43
N TYR A 277 17.30 -6.92 -17.69
CA TYR A 277 17.96 -5.82 -18.37
C TYR A 277 19.22 -5.35 -17.64
N MET A 278 19.17 -5.14 -16.32
CA MET A 278 20.34 -4.68 -15.56
C MET A 278 21.47 -5.71 -15.49
N LYS A 279 21.15 -7.02 -15.46
CA LYS A 279 22.15 -8.09 -15.55
C LYS A 279 22.81 -8.11 -16.93
N VAL A 280 22.01 -8.00 -17.99
CA VAL A 280 22.51 -7.95 -19.39
C VAL A 280 23.38 -6.71 -19.61
N SER A 281 22.96 -5.54 -19.13
CA SER A 281 23.76 -4.30 -19.24
C SER A 281 25.07 -4.36 -18.45
N ALA A 282 25.09 -5.02 -17.29
CA ALA A 282 26.33 -5.25 -16.54
C ALA A 282 27.32 -6.14 -17.31
N LEU A 283 26.82 -7.21 -17.95
CA LEU A 283 27.64 -8.09 -18.80
C LEU A 283 28.19 -7.36 -20.04
N PHE A 284 27.39 -6.50 -20.68
CA PHE A 284 27.87 -5.68 -21.80
C PHE A 284 28.91 -4.64 -21.39
N ALA A 285 28.76 -4.04 -20.20
CA ALA A 285 29.75 -3.10 -19.67
C ALA A 285 31.07 -3.79 -19.30
N GLU A 286 31.02 -4.97 -18.69
CA GLU A 286 32.21 -5.80 -18.45
C GLU A 286 32.86 -6.23 -19.77
N TYR A 287 32.08 -6.55 -20.80
CA TYR A 287 32.62 -6.90 -22.12
C TYR A 287 33.26 -5.70 -22.86
N GLN A 288 32.72 -4.48 -22.71
CA GLN A 288 33.27 -3.29 -23.37
C GLN A 288 34.44 -2.64 -22.61
N PHE A 289 34.49 -2.76 -21.28
CA PHE A 289 35.49 -2.07 -20.44
C PHE A 289 36.43 -3.02 -19.68
N GLY A 290 36.21 -4.34 -19.73
CA GLY A 290 37.00 -5.38 -19.07
C GLY A 290 38.00 -6.11 -19.98
N ALA A 291 38.58 -5.40 -20.95
CA ALA A 291 39.79 -5.84 -21.65
C ALA A 291 40.98 -5.00 -21.18
N LYS A 292 41.54 -5.35 -20.02
CA LYS A 292 42.96 -5.22 -19.69
C LYS A 292 43.37 -6.33 -18.73
#